data_AF-A0A5K1AGP1-F1
#
_entry.id   AF-A0A5K1AGP1-F1
#
_cell.length_a   1.000
_cell.length_b   1.000
_cell.length_c   1.000
_cell.angle_alpha   90.00
_cell.angle_beta   90.00
_cell.angle_gamma   90.00
#
_symmetry.space_group_name_H-M   'P 1'
#
loop_
_entity.id
_entity.type
_entity.pdbx_description
1 polymer ?
#
loop_
_entity_poly.entity_id
_entity_poly.type
_entity_poly.pdbx_seq_one_letter_code
_entity_poly.pdbx_strand_id
1 'polypeptide(L)' 'QRVVDLAHLVAAKWPGAEEGKGDPLEEFCKTDPANEECRVYEA' A
#
# COMPACT_ATOMS: atom_id res chain seq x y z
N GLN A 1 6.31 -26.31 -13.22
CA GLN A 1 6.73 -24.91 -13.06
C GLN A 1 5.58 -24.20 -12.35
N ARG A 2 5.80 -23.63 -11.15
CA ARG A 2 4.73 -22.92 -10.44
C ARG A 2 4.73 -21.48 -10.94
N VAL A 3 3.57 -21.01 -11.41
CA VAL A 3 3.39 -19.61 -11.80
C VAL A 3 3.48 -18.81 -10.51
N VAL A 4 4.54 -18.03 -10.35
CA VAL A 4 4.63 -17.07 -9.25
C VAL A 4 3.99 -15.79 -9.74
N ASP A 5 3.06 -15.28 -8.94
CA ASP A 5 2.40 -14.02 -9.23
C ASP A 5 3.43 -12.90 -9.35
N LEU A 6 3.35 -12.15 -10.44
CA LEU A 6 4.27 -11.06 -10.72
C LEU A 6 4.17 -9.99 -9.62
N ALA A 7 2.98 -9.75 -9.08
CA ALA A 7 2.80 -8.80 -7.99
C ALA A 7 3.54 -9.25 -6.72
N HIS A 8 3.52 -10.55 -6.39
CA HIS A 8 4.31 -11.11 -5.29
C HIS A 8 5.82 -10.95 -5.51
N LEU A 9 6.33 -11.18 -6.72
CA LEU A 9 7.75 -11.00 -7.02
C LEU A 9 8.19 -9.54 -6.92
N VAL A 10 7.34 -8.62 -7.35
CA VAL A 10 7.60 -7.18 -7.31
C VAL A 10 7.53 -6.66 -5.88
N ALA A 11 6.48 -7.01 -5.12
CA ALA A 11 6.34 -6.60 -3.73
C ALA A 11 7.52 -7.06 -2.86
N ALA A 12 7.99 -8.30 -3.06
CA ALA A 12 9.12 -8.86 -2.31
C ALA A 12 10.48 -8.20 -2.63
N LYS A 13 10.58 -7.43 -3.72
CA LYS A 13 11.85 -6.83 -4.17
C LYS A 13 11.76 -5.32 -4.39
N TRP A 14 10.65 -4.69 -4.01
CA TRP A 14 10.46 -3.27 -4.27
C TRP A 14 11.36 -2.45 -3.35
N PRO A 15 12.32 -1.66 -3.89
CA PRO A 15 13.19 -0.84 -3.07
C PRO A 15 12.35 0.23 -2.35
N GLY A 16 12.38 0.20 -1.02
CA GLY A 16 11.58 1.11 -0.18
C GLY A 16 10.22 0.56 0.25
N ALA A 17 9.86 -0.68 -0.10
CA ALA A 17 8.75 -1.37 0.57
C ALA A 17 9.26 -1.90 1.92
N GLU A 18 8.80 -1.32 3.03
CA GLU A 18 9.09 -1.85 4.36
C GLU A 18 8.23 -3.08 4.62
N GLU A 19 8.85 -4.19 5.06
CA GLU A 19 8.11 -5.36 5.54
C GLU A 19 7.40 -5.01 6.87
N GLY A 20 6.09 -4.79 6.81
CA GLY A 20 5.23 -4.76 8.01
C GLY A 20 4.95 -3.39 8.62
N LYS A 21 5.33 -2.29 7.98
CA LYS A 21 4.82 -0.96 8.31
C LYS A 21 3.69 -0.63 7.35
N GLY A 22 2.53 -0.20 7.87
CA GLY A 22 1.32 0.07 7.09
C GLY A 22 1.61 0.89 5.84
N ASP A 23 0.75 0.77 4.82
CA ASP A 23 1.02 1.45 3.56
C ASP A 23 1.15 2.98 3.78
N PRO A 24 2.01 3.66 3.02
CA PRO A 24 2.27 5.09 3.24
C PRO A 24 1.01 5.96 3.16
N LEU A 25 -0.03 5.51 2.43
CA LEU A 25 -1.29 6.24 2.32
C LEU A 25 -2.09 6.12 3.63
N GLU A 26 -2.13 4.95 4.27
CA GLU A 26 -2.77 4.79 5.59
C GLU A 26 -2.09 5.66 6.67
N GLU A 27 -0.75 5.73 6.69
CA GLU A 27 -0.02 6.64 7.59
C GLU A 27 -0.31 8.11 7.28
N PHE A 28 -0.38 8.47 6.00
CA PHE A 28 -0.70 9.83 5.56
C PHE A 28 -2.14 10.24 5.95
N CYS A 29 -3.12 9.38 5.74
CA CYS A 29 -4.53 9.65 6.05
C CYS A 29 -4.81 9.80 7.55
N LYS A 30 -3.93 9.29 8.42
CA LYS A 30 -3.99 9.58 9.87
C LYS A 30 -3.67 11.04 10.19
N THR A 31 -2.84 11.69 9.36
CA THR A 31 -2.42 13.09 9.55
C THR A 31 -3.32 14.07 8.80
N ASP A 32 -3.80 13.70 7.61
CA ASP A 32 -4.70 14.51 6.78
C ASP A 32 -5.84 13.67 6.19
N PRO A 33 -6.89 13.37 6.99
CA PRO A 33 -8.02 12.55 6.53
C PRO A 33 -8.94 13.28 5.54
N ALA A 34 -8.84 14.61 5.39
CA ALA A 34 -9.68 15.39 4.48
C ALA A 34 -9.12 15.42 3.05
N ASN A 35 -7.89 14.93 2.86
CA ASN A 35 -7.23 14.84 1.58
C ASN A 35 -8.05 14.00 0.58
N GLU A 36 -7.94 14.31 -0.72
CA GLU A 36 -8.68 13.60 -1.76
C GLU A 36 -8.29 12.11 -1.83
N GLU A 37 -7.02 11.80 -1.58
CA GLU A 37 -6.48 10.44 -1.54
C GLU A 37 -7.04 9.60 -0.38
N CYS A 38 -7.63 10.26 0.62
CA CYS A 38 -8.17 9.64 1.84
C CYS A 38 -9.70 9.59 1.86
N ARG A 39 -10.37 10.06 0.80
CA ARG A 39 -11.85 10.07 0.74
C ARG A 39 -12.39 8.65 0.59
N VAL A 40 -12.82 8.08 1.70
CA VAL A 40 -13.58 6.84 1.72
C VAL A 40 -15.07 7.19 1.58
N TYR A 41 -15.70 6.75 0.50
CA TYR A 41 -17.15 6.82 0.34
C TYR A 41 -17.76 5.49 0.82
N GLU A 42 -18.70 5.53 1.77
CA GLU A 42 -19.43 4.33 2.18
C GLU A 42 -20.33 3.84 1.03
N ALA A 43 -20.38 2.52 0.85
CA ALA A 43 -21.05 1.83 -0.26
C ALA A 43 -22.56 1.65 -0.06
#